data_AF-A0A3P7WEV4-F1
#
_entry.id   AF-A0A3P7WEV4-F1
#
_cell.length_a   1.000
_cell.length_b   1.000
_cell.length_c   1.000
_cell.angle_alpha   90.00
_cell.angle_beta   90.00
_cell.angle_gamma   90.00
#
_symmetry.space_group_name_H-M   'P 1'
#
loop_
_entity.id
_entity.type
_entity.pdbx_description
1 polymer ?
#
loop_
_entity_poly.entity_id
_entity_poly.type
_entity_poly.pdbx_seq_one_letter_code
_entity_poly.pdbx_strand_id
1 'polypeptide(L)'
;MQCDNNPTNWVYIDDNGHVQYIERREDAKCQGIYVTRKNDNENSHEAFDSLPSGKPLASDFAVVHCRLGMESWKDESQLLSNNASPAPDSSGLNVFFLGFDSLSHMSFRRKMPKTVEVLEKSLGAVVLNGYNIVGDGTPQAFIPILTAATEEELPLTRKRFGNANYVDDVYPFIWNNFSSAGYVTLYGEDAFAIGTFTYRLKGFRNQPTDHYTRPIFKEYENSGCILFVEVSRINRFQDKPRFLMMHQSLLSHDDINLVEVEDADVAQLLNSMHQNGELDNTMVIVMADHGHRFAKLRETHQGQLEERLPFFSIALPKAFRETEHGKLMYGNLQRNKDRLSTPFDIHATLMDVLHLPKDLTTIQDAKTRSLSLFRPIPAARTCAQAGVEPHWCTCLNWQDALITPSDQALAEQLALGAVEAINRQLKNVFHLCAELSLEELIEAKKLVPNEGVLKYKNVKDKDGFVPDLSGNTQAAFAHYQIKLRTRPGKAIYEITLFYDFKLKEMHIDLGAISHPNKFGDDPHCIIDRNYFLATFCVCHDRVIF
;
A
#
# COMPACT_ATOMS: atom_id res chain seq x y z
N MET A 1 -6.82 -21.55 -8.90
CA MET A 1 -7.80 -22.67 -9.08
C MET A 1 -8.97 -22.13 -9.91
N GLN A 2 -9.23 -22.66 -11.11
CA GLN A 2 -10.25 -22.10 -12.01
C GLN A 2 -11.66 -22.48 -11.54
N CYS A 3 -12.33 -21.54 -10.86
CA CYS A 3 -13.70 -21.71 -10.40
C CYS A 3 -14.75 -21.23 -11.41
N ASP A 4 -14.55 -20.20 -12.26
CA ASP A 4 -15.55 -19.84 -13.29
C ASP A 4 -14.98 -19.55 -14.68
N ASN A 5 -15.14 -20.58 -15.52
CA ASN A 5 -15.62 -20.66 -16.92
C ASN A 5 -15.25 -22.06 -17.43
N ASN A 6 -15.37 -23.02 -16.53
CA ASN A 6 -15.08 -24.40 -16.82
C ASN A 6 -16.39 -24.99 -17.36
N PRO A 7 -16.39 -25.72 -18.49
CA PRO A 7 -17.54 -26.49 -18.98
C PRO A 7 -18.10 -27.54 -17.98
N THR A 8 -17.67 -27.49 -16.72
CA THR A 8 -18.02 -28.33 -15.58
C THR A 8 -18.91 -27.65 -14.53
N ASN A 9 -19.31 -26.37 -14.66
CA ASN A 9 -20.26 -25.74 -13.73
C ASN A 9 -21.71 -26.08 -14.08
N TRP A 10 -22.50 -26.46 -13.08
CA TRP A 10 -23.83 -27.05 -13.34
C TRP A 10 -24.96 -26.05 -13.22
N VAL A 11 -24.79 -25.03 -12.38
CA VAL A 11 -25.76 -23.94 -12.22
C VAL A 11 -25.05 -22.60 -12.38
N TYR A 12 -25.78 -21.62 -12.86
CA TYR A 12 -25.34 -20.23 -12.96
C TYR A 12 -26.49 -19.31 -12.58
N ILE A 13 -26.22 -18.02 -12.51
CA ILE A 13 -27.27 -17.00 -12.34
C ILE A 13 -27.26 -16.13 -13.60
N ASP A 14 -28.43 -15.96 -14.21
CA ASP A 14 -28.63 -15.15 -15.40
C ASP A 14 -28.64 -13.64 -15.09
N ASP A 15 -28.73 -12.82 -16.15
CA ASP A 15 -28.68 -11.35 -16.04
C ASP A 15 -29.86 -10.76 -15.26
N ASN A 16 -30.95 -11.51 -15.06
CA ASN A 16 -32.10 -11.08 -14.27
C ASN A 16 -31.96 -11.46 -12.79
N GLY A 17 -30.81 -12.04 -12.39
CA GLY A 17 -30.59 -12.52 -11.03
C GLY A 17 -31.32 -13.82 -10.73
N HIS A 18 -31.80 -14.55 -11.76
CA HIS A 18 -32.43 -15.84 -11.57
C HIS A 18 -31.41 -16.96 -11.68
N VAL A 19 -31.56 -17.95 -10.82
CA VAL A 19 -30.70 -19.14 -10.86
C VAL A 19 -31.16 -20.04 -11.99
N GLN A 20 -30.22 -20.61 -12.74
CA GLN A 20 -30.47 -21.45 -13.90
C GLN A 20 -29.53 -22.65 -13.91
N TYR A 21 -29.96 -23.73 -14.54
CA TYR A 21 -29.09 -24.83 -14.93
C TYR A 21 -28.39 -24.48 -16.24
N ILE A 22 -27.16 -24.97 -16.45
CA ILE A 22 -26.60 -24.99 -17.81
C ILE A 22 -27.42 -25.96 -18.68
N GLU A 23 -27.51 -25.67 -19.98
CA GLU A 23 -28.36 -26.40 -20.95
C GLU A 23 -28.14 -27.93 -20.92
N ARG A 24 -26.90 -28.40 -20.66
CA ARG A 24 -26.57 -29.84 -20.59
C ARG A 24 -26.91 -30.51 -19.25
N ARG A 25 -27.41 -29.77 -18.27
CA ARG A 25 -27.62 -30.22 -16.88
C ARG A 25 -29.01 -29.89 -16.35
N GLU A 26 -29.98 -29.57 -17.22
CA GLU A 26 -31.37 -29.28 -16.82
C GLU A 26 -32.01 -30.43 -16.03
N ASP A 27 -31.61 -31.68 -16.29
CA ASP A 27 -32.09 -32.87 -15.58
C ASP A 27 -31.38 -33.13 -14.24
N ALA A 28 -30.40 -32.29 -13.85
CA ALA A 28 -29.65 -32.47 -12.61
C ALA A 28 -30.54 -32.19 -11.39
N LYS A 29 -30.40 -33.01 -10.35
CA LYS A 29 -31.06 -32.77 -9.06
C LYS A 29 -30.14 -31.94 -8.18
N CYS A 30 -30.43 -30.65 -8.06
CA CYS A 30 -29.72 -29.73 -7.19
C CYS A 30 -30.53 -29.44 -5.93
N GLN A 31 -29.93 -29.68 -4.78
CA GLN A 31 -30.44 -29.31 -3.45
C GLN A 31 -29.38 -28.47 -2.75
N GLY A 32 -29.72 -27.79 -1.67
CA GLY A 32 -28.73 -26.98 -0.99
C GLY A 32 -29.24 -26.33 0.27
N ILE A 33 -28.44 -25.38 0.76
CA ILE A 33 -28.69 -24.66 2.00
C ILE A 33 -28.43 -23.19 1.75
N TYR A 34 -29.43 -22.35 2.00
CA TYR A 34 -29.25 -20.91 2.14
C TYR A 34 -28.52 -20.61 3.43
N VAL A 35 -27.48 -19.78 3.33
CA VAL A 35 -26.69 -19.32 4.48
C VAL A 35 -27.01 -17.86 4.69
N THR A 36 -27.56 -17.52 5.87
CA THR A 36 -27.91 -16.15 6.24
C THR A 36 -27.22 -15.75 7.53
N ARG A 37 -26.81 -14.48 7.64
CA ARG A 37 -26.16 -13.98 8.86
C ARG A 37 -27.18 -13.87 10.00
N LYS A 38 -26.91 -14.51 11.13
CA LYS A 38 -27.64 -14.26 12.40
C LYS A 38 -26.93 -13.20 13.23
N ASN A 39 -25.61 -13.30 13.35
CA ASN A 39 -24.69 -12.31 13.88
C ASN A 39 -23.29 -12.60 13.34
N ASP A 40 -22.26 -11.84 13.73
CA ASP A 40 -20.91 -12.05 13.21
C ASP A 40 -20.27 -13.40 13.55
N ASN A 41 -20.81 -14.15 14.51
CA ASN A 41 -20.28 -15.44 14.91
C ASN A 41 -21.21 -16.61 14.56
N GLU A 42 -22.42 -16.36 14.09
CA GLU A 42 -23.45 -17.37 13.85
C GLU A 42 -24.19 -17.13 12.53
N ASN A 43 -24.39 -18.22 11.79
CA ASN A 43 -25.22 -18.25 10.60
C ASN A 43 -26.52 -19.01 10.91
N SER A 44 -27.56 -18.71 10.15
CA SER A 44 -28.77 -19.51 10.03
C SER A 44 -28.75 -20.25 8.69
N HIS A 45 -29.29 -21.46 8.69
CA HIS A 45 -29.26 -22.37 7.56
C HIS A 45 -30.68 -22.79 7.20
N GLU A 46 -31.09 -22.58 5.94
CA GLU A 46 -32.40 -23.01 5.43
C GLU A 46 -32.19 -23.92 4.23
N ALA A 47 -32.61 -25.19 4.34
CA ALA A 47 -32.45 -26.16 3.27
C ALA A 47 -33.48 -25.94 2.16
N PHE A 48 -33.07 -26.20 0.91
CA PHE A 48 -33.96 -26.32 -0.23
C PHE A 48 -33.73 -27.65 -0.95
N ASP A 49 -34.81 -28.38 -1.22
CA ASP A 49 -34.74 -29.71 -1.85
C ASP A 49 -34.58 -29.63 -3.38
N SER A 50 -34.88 -28.48 -3.96
CA SER A 50 -34.75 -28.22 -5.39
C SER A 50 -34.28 -26.79 -5.65
N LEU A 51 -33.27 -26.63 -6.51
CA LEU A 51 -32.82 -25.33 -6.98
C LEU A 51 -34.00 -24.54 -7.55
N PRO A 52 -34.21 -23.28 -7.13
CA PRO A 52 -35.35 -22.48 -7.59
C PRO A 52 -35.08 -21.91 -9.00
N SER A 53 -34.96 -22.78 -10.00
CA SER A 53 -34.64 -22.36 -11.38
C SER A 53 -35.65 -21.32 -11.88
N GLY A 54 -35.15 -20.25 -12.50
CA GLY A 54 -35.97 -19.14 -12.98
C GLY A 54 -36.46 -18.18 -11.89
N LYS A 55 -35.95 -18.27 -10.66
CA LYS A 55 -36.23 -17.34 -9.56
C LYS A 55 -34.93 -16.85 -8.90
N PRO A 56 -34.96 -15.70 -8.19
CA PRO A 56 -33.85 -15.27 -7.34
C PRO A 56 -33.60 -16.25 -6.20
N LEU A 57 -32.36 -16.34 -5.67
CA LEU A 57 -32.13 -17.04 -4.40
C LEU A 57 -32.78 -16.25 -3.25
N ALA A 58 -33.14 -16.97 -2.19
CA ALA A 58 -33.67 -16.38 -0.96
C ALA A 58 -32.60 -15.73 -0.06
N SER A 59 -31.32 -15.91 -0.37
CA SER A 59 -30.18 -15.36 0.37
C SER A 59 -29.06 -14.94 -0.58
N ASP A 60 -28.24 -14.00 -0.13
CA ASP A 60 -26.98 -13.62 -0.78
C ASP A 60 -26.03 -14.81 -0.93
N PHE A 61 -26.14 -15.85 -0.10
CA PHE A 61 -25.27 -17.02 -0.16
C PHE A 61 -26.07 -18.32 -0.08
N ALA A 62 -25.70 -19.28 -0.92
CA ALA A 62 -26.20 -20.65 -0.87
C ALA A 62 -25.11 -21.65 -1.18
N VAL A 63 -25.09 -22.76 -0.43
CA VAL A 63 -24.28 -23.94 -0.73
C VAL A 63 -25.14 -24.91 -1.53
N VAL A 64 -24.80 -25.13 -2.80
CA VAL A 64 -25.57 -25.95 -3.73
C VAL A 64 -24.85 -27.26 -4.00
N HIS A 65 -25.58 -28.36 -3.96
CA HIS A 65 -25.12 -29.71 -4.28
C HIS A 65 -26.00 -30.31 -5.37
N CYS A 66 -25.40 -30.62 -6.51
CA CYS A 66 -26.09 -31.18 -7.67
C CYS A 66 -25.63 -32.61 -7.97
N ARG A 67 -26.56 -33.45 -8.46
CA ARG A 67 -26.26 -34.81 -8.93
C ARG A 67 -26.98 -35.13 -10.24
N LEU A 68 -26.26 -35.75 -11.16
CA LEU A 68 -26.77 -36.26 -12.44
C LEU A 68 -26.05 -37.58 -12.74
N GLY A 69 -26.75 -38.71 -12.53
CA GLY A 69 -26.13 -40.03 -12.57
C GLY A 69 -25.12 -40.23 -11.42
N MET A 70 -23.88 -40.64 -11.77
CA MET A 70 -22.78 -40.80 -10.81
C MET A 70 -21.97 -39.52 -10.59
N GLU A 71 -22.24 -38.47 -11.36
CA GLU A 71 -21.52 -37.21 -11.25
C GLU A 71 -22.16 -36.34 -10.17
N SER A 72 -21.33 -35.61 -9.42
CA SER A 72 -21.75 -34.66 -8.40
C SER A 72 -20.98 -33.36 -8.52
N TRP A 73 -21.66 -32.24 -8.27
CA TRP A 73 -21.08 -30.91 -8.31
C TRP A 73 -21.49 -30.12 -7.06
N LYS A 74 -20.59 -29.30 -6.54
CA LYS A 74 -20.83 -28.41 -5.39
C LYS A 74 -20.36 -27.01 -5.76
N ASP A 75 -21.18 -26.01 -5.49
CA ASP A 75 -20.86 -24.59 -5.68
C ASP A 75 -21.47 -23.75 -4.57
N GLU A 76 -20.81 -22.64 -4.26
CA GLU A 76 -21.28 -21.70 -3.26
C GLU A 76 -21.35 -20.33 -3.92
N SER A 77 -22.56 -19.91 -4.25
CA SER A 77 -22.78 -18.73 -5.10
C SER A 77 -23.20 -17.52 -4.28
N GLN A 78 -22.62 -16.36 -4.62
CA GLN A 78 -23.00 -15.06 -4.09
C GLN A 78 -24.05 -14.39 -5.00
N LEU A 79 -25.11 -13.83 -4.41
CA LEU A 79 -26.14 -13.04 -5.07
C LEU A 79 -26.36 -11.70 -4.41
N LEU A 80 -26.64 -10.70 -5.25
CA LEU A 80 -26.60 -9.30 -4.87
C LEU A 80 -27.74 -8.59 -5.61
N SER A 81 -28.67 -7.93 -4.91
CA SER A 81 -29.73 -7.12 -5.52
C SER A 81 -30.04 -5.86 -4.71
N ASN A 82 -30.09 -4.68 -5.37
CA ASN A 82 -30.97 -3.54 -5.02
C ASN A 82 -30.84 -2.40 -6.06
N ASN A 83 -31.89 -1.57 -6.17
CA ASN A 83 -31.98 -0.43 -7.09
C ASN A 83 -31.57 0.89 -6.42
N ALA A 84 -30.62 1.62 -7.01
CA ALA A 84 -30.28 2.98 -6.60
C ALA A 84 -29.65 3.78 -7.76
N SER A 85 -29.63 5.11 -7.63
CA SER A 85 -29.10 6.04 -8.64
C SER A 85 -28.11 7.03 -7.99
N PRO A 86 -26.99 7.37 -8.65
CA PRO A 86 -25.95 8.22 -8.07
C PRO A 86 -26.36 9.69 -7.87
N ALA A 87 -25.72 10.36 -6.91
CA ALA A 87 -25.88 11.79 -6.64
C ALA A 87 -25.37 12.67 -7.82
N PRO A 88 -25.96 13.86 -8.06
CA PRO A 88 -25.62 14.70 -9.23
C PRO A 88 -24.18 15.25 -9.27
N ASP A 89 -23.51 15.36 -8.13
CA ASP A 89 -22.16 15.91 -7.97
C ASP A 89 -21.07 14.84 -7.81
N SER A 90 -21.44 13.56 -7.95
CA SER A 90 -20.50 12.44 -7.95
C SER A 90 -19.59 12.44 -9.17
N SER A 91 -18.38 11.91 -9.00
CA SER A 91 -17.48 11.61 -10.12
C SER A 91 -18.06 10.60 -11.12
N GLY A 92 -19.07 9.83 -10.69
CA GLY A 92 -19.61 8.70 -11.42
C GLY A 92 -18.73 7.45 -11.35
N LEU A 93 -17.56 7.51 -10.71
CA LEU A 93 -16.65 6.38 -10.59
C LEU A 93 -17.17 5.35 -9.60
N ASN A 94 -17.00 4.09 -9.98
CA ASN A 94 -17.00 2.95 -9.07
C ASN A 94 -15.70 2.93 -8.25
N VAL A 95 -15.73 2.28 -7.10
CA VAL A 95 -14.55 2.04 -6.26
C VAL A 95 -14.40 0.53 -6.04
N PHE A 96 -13.23 0.00 -6.36
CA PHE A 96 -12.87 -1.39 -6.09
C PHE A 96 -11.57 -1.44 -5.30
N PHE A 97 -11.66 -1.86 -4.04
CA PHE A 97 -10.54 -2.14 -3.15
C PHE A 97 -10.24 -3.64 -3.14
N LEU A 98 -8.99 -3.98 -3.44
CA LEU A 98 -8.40 -5.29 -3.19
C LEU A 98 -7.21 -5.11 -2.24
N GLY A 99 -7.43 -5.44 -0.97
CA GLY A 99 -6.43 -5.33 0.10
C GLY A 99 -5.77 -6.66 0.41
N PHE A 100 -4.50 -6.62 0.83
CA PHE A 100 -3.73 -7.78 1.29
C PHE A 100 -3.14 -7.51 2.68
N ASP A 101 -3.07 -8.52 3.52
CA ASP A 101 -2.46 -8.42 4.84
C ASP A 101 -0.93 -8.53 4.74
N SER A 102 -0.17 -7.73 5.51
CA SER A 102 1.25 -7.98 5.81
C SER A 102 2.24 -7.90 4.63
N LEU A 103 1.95 -7.11 3.58
CA LEU A 103 2.86 -6.90 2.45
C LEU A 103 3.43 -5.48 2.36
N SER A 104 4.72 -5.37 2.61
CA SER A 104 5.49 -4.15 2.32
C SER A 104 5.48 -3.84 0.82
N HIS A 105 5.81 -2.59 0.47
CA HIS A 105 6.01 -2.15 -0.91
C HIS A 105 6.96 -3.09 -1.68
N MET A 106 8.06 -3.47 -1.05
CA MET A 106 9.09 -4.31 -1.68
C MET A 106 8.72 -5.79 -1.67
N SER A 107 8.09 -6.31 -0.61
CA SER A 107 7.63 -7.70 -0.59
C SER A 107 6.52 -7.94 -1.59
N PHE A 108 5.55 -7.03 -1.71
CA PHE A 108 4.50 -7.13 -2.74
C PHE A 108 5.11 -7.26 -4.15
N ARG A 109 6.10 -6.41 -4.48
CA ARG A 109 6.82 -6.49 -5.77
C ARG A 109 7.57 -7.81 -5.99
N ARG A 110 8.16 -8.37 -4.93
CA ARG A 110 8.91 -9.64 -5.00
C ARG A 110 7.98 -10.85 -5.10
N LYS A 111 6.84 -10.80 -4.41
CA LYS A 111 5.95 -11.95 -4.18
C LYS A 111 4.76 -11.99 -5.15
N MET A 112 4.35 -10.84 -5.67
CA MET A 112 3.23 -10.69 -6.61
C MET A 112 3.66 -10.01 -7.92
N PRO A 113 4.76 -10.46 -8.59
CA PRO A 113 5.31 -9.74 -9.74
C PRO A 113 4.37 -9.67 -10.94
N LYS A 114 3.54 -10.70 -11.19
CA LYS A 114 2.57 -10.68 -12.31
C LYS A 114 1.45 -9.68 -12.03
N THR A 115 0.97 -9.64 -10.80
CA THR A 115 -0.04 -8.69 -10.35
C THR A 115 0.47 -7.25 -10.48
N VAL A 116 1.71 -7.00 -10.04
CA VAL A 116 2.37 -5.68 -10.23
C VAL A 116 2.48 -5.31 -11.70
N GLU A 117 2.82 -6.27 -12.57
CA GLU A 117 2.86 -6.01 -14.02
C GLU A 117 1.50 -5.59 -14.57
N VAL A 118 0.41 -6.26 -14.19
CA VAL A 118 -0.96 -5.87 -14.60
C VAL A 118 -1.31 -4.49 -14.08
N LEU A 119 -1.01 -4.19 -12.82
CA LEU A 119 -1.29 -2.88 -12.21
C LEU A 119 -0.55 -1.76 -12.95
N GLU A 120 0.76 -1.88 -13.12
CA GLU A 120 1.59 -0.79 -13.67
C GLU A 120 1.46 -0.67 -15.19
N LYS A 121 1.42 -1.80 -15.92
CA LYS A 121 1.45 -1.78 -17.39
C LYS A 121 0.07 -1.80 -18.02
N SER A 122 -0.87 -2.59 -17.50
CA SER A 122 -2.21 -2.71 -18.09
C SER A 122 -3.14 -1.63 -17.56
N LEU A 123 -3.22 -1.48 -16.23
CA LEU A 123 -4.13 -0.50 -15.60
C LEU A 123 -3.53 0.90 -15.52
N GLY A 124 -2.21 1.04 -15.65
CA GLY A 124 -1.52 2.32 -15.49
C GLY A 124 -1.66 2.88 -14.06
N ALA A 125 -1.66 1.98 -13.07
CA ALA A 125 -1.81 2.32 -11.66
C ALA A 125 -0.67 3.22 -11.19
N VAL A 126 -1.01 4.22 -10.39
CA VAL A 126 -0.06 5.09 -9.69
C VAL A 126 0.26 4.45 -8.35
N VAL A 127 1.50 4.00 -8.19
CA VAL A 127 1.99 3.45 -6.92
C VAL A 127 2.42 4.60 -6.00
N LEU A 128 1.90 4.60 -4.77
CA LEU A 128 2.21 5.60 -3.77
C LEU A 128 3.49 5.22 -3.02
N ASN A 129 4.62 5.78 -3.43
CA ASN A 129 5.94 5.54 -2.84
C ASN A 129 6.10 6.18 -1.45
N GLY A 130 5.34 7.24 -1.17
CA GLY A 130 5.34 7.94 0.12
C GLY A 130 4.23 7.52 1.09
N TYR A 131 3.52 6.42 0.82
CA TYR A 131 2.44 5.94 1.69
C TYR A 131 2.98 5.30 2.97
N ASN A 132 2.50 5.78 4.13
CA ASN A 132 2.98 5.41 5.45
C ASN A 132 1.80 4.97 6.34
N ILE A 133 1.99 3.91 7.13
CA ILE A 133 0.99 3.49 8.13
C ILE A 133 0.84 4.51 9.25
N VAL A 134 -0.26 4.43 10.01
CA VAL A 134 -0.50 5.30 11.17
C VAL A 134 -0.61 4.52 12.49
N GLY A 135 -0.49 3.19 12.44
CA GLY A 135 -0.61 2.34 13.61
C GLY A 135 -0.31 0.87 13.31
N ASP A 136 -0.28 0.05 14.36
CA ASP A 136 -0.01 -1.38 14.24
C ASP A 136 -1.25 -2.14 13.76
N GLY A 137 -1.16 -2.77 12.60
CA GLY A 137 -2.14 -3.76 12.18
C GLY A 137 -3.27 -3.24 11.31
N THR A 138 -4.05 -4.21 10.83
CA THR A 138 -5.18 -4.05 9.92
C THR A 138 -6.22 -3.02 10.38
N PRO A 139 -6.67 -2.99 11.66
CA PRO A 139 -7.65 -1.99 12.09
C PRO A 139 -7.09 -0.57 11.99
N GLN A 140 -5.79 -0.37 12.22
CA GLN A 140 -5.12 0.91 12.15
C GLN A 140 -4.86 1.37 10.70
N ALA A 141 -5.03 0.49 9.71
CA ALA A 141 -5.13 0.86 8.30
C ALA A 141 -6.59 1.19 7.91
N PHE A 142 -7.53 0.27 8.18
CA PHE A 142 -8.90 0.40 7.69
C PHE A 142 -9.76 1.39 8.48
N ILE A 143 -9.62 1.51 9.81
CA ILE A 143 -10.43 2.47 10.59
C ILE A 143 -10.19 3.90 10.08
N PRO A 144 -8.94 4.37 9.90
CA PRO A 144 -8.70 5.69 9.32
C PRO A 144 -9.17 5.84 7.87
N ILE A 145 -8.97 4.83 7.01
CA ILE A 145 -9.50 4.85 5.62
C ILE A 145 -11.02 5.03 5.63
N LEU A 146 -11.70 4.32 6.52
CA LEU A 146 -13.15 4.24 6.51
C LEU A 146 -13.83 5.31 7.36
N THR A 147 -13.14 5.97 8.28
CA THR A 147 -13.78 6.92 9.23
C THR A 147 -13.06 8.27 9.33
N ALA A 148 -11.88 8.43 8.72
CA ALA A 148 -10.95 9.54 8.95
C ALA A 148 -10.49 9.72 10.41
N ALA A 149 -10.77 8.75 11.30
CA ALA A 149 -10.41 8.77 12.71
C ALA A 149 -9.53 7.59 13.08
N THR A 150 -8.82 7.68 14.21
CA THR A 150 -8.22 6.50 14.84
C THR A 150 -9.28 5.77 15.68
N GLU A 151 -9.12 4.46 15.86
CA GLU A 151 -8.93 3.93 17.22
C GLU A 151 -9.57 4.71 18.38
N GLU A 152 -8.67 5.41 19.04
CA GLU A 152 -8.82 6.07 20.32
C GLU A 152 -9.68 7.34 20.24
N GLU A 153 -9.89 7.87 19.03
CA GLU A 153 -10.78 9.01 18.79
C GLU A 153 -12.26 8.59 18.72
N LEU A 154 -12.53 7.30 18.48
CA LEU A 154 -13.87 6.76 18.34
C LEU A 154 -14.37 6.12 19.65
N PRO A 155 -15.69 5.98 19.84
CA PRO A 155 -16.24 5.33 21.02
C PRO A 155 -15.73 3.88 21.18
N LEU A 156 -15.67 3.41 22.44
CA LEU A 156 -15.12 2.10 22.78
C LEU A 156 -15.90 0.95 22.12
N THR A 157 -15.23 0.13 21.32
CA THR A 157 -15.79 -1.06 20.64
C THR A 157 -15.02 -2.36 20.92
N ARG A 158 -13.96 -2.30 21.72
CA ARG A 158 -13.14 -3.48 22.09
C ARG A 158 -13.93 -4.46 22.94
N LYS A 159 -14.18 -5.68 22.45
CA LYS A 159 -15.12 -6.65 23.04
C LYS A 159 -14.77 -7.14 24.44
N ARG A 160 -13.52 -6.96 24.88
CA ARG A 160 -13.08 -7.29 26.24
C ARG A 160 -13.67 -6.38 27.32
N PHE A 161 -14.19 -5.21 26.95
CA PHE A 161 -14.86 -4.30 27.87
C PHE A 161 -16.37 -4.53 27.81
N GLY A 162 -16.99 -4.74 28.97
CA GLY A 162 -18.43 -5.08 29.04
C GLY A 162 -19.36 -3.99 28.48
N ASN A 163 -18.94 -2.72 28.49
CA ASN A 163 -19.69 -1.58 27.97
C ASN A 163 -19.30 -1.19 26.52
N ALA A 164 -18.59 -2.05 25.78
CA ALA A 164 -18.24 -1.79 24.40
C ALA A 164 -19.48 -1.71 23.48
N ASN A 165 -19.42 -0.83 22.50
CA ASN A 165 -20.41 -0.70 21.42
C ASN A 165 -20.07 -1.62 20.24
N TYR A 166 -21.05 -1.90 19.39
CA TYR A 166 -20.75 -2.49 18.07
C TYR A 166 -20.24 -1.39 17.14
N VAL A 167 -19.40 -1.75 16.17
CA VAL A 167 -18.75 -0.72 15.34
C VAL A 167 -19.75 0.02 14.44
N ASP A 168 -20.79 -0.65 13.94
CA ASP A 168 -21.88 -0.02 13.16
C ASP A 168 -22.73 0.94 13.98
N ASP A 169 -22.79 0.77 15.30
CA ASP A 169 -23.56 1.65 16.18
C ASP A 169 -22.87 3.03 16.35
N VAL A 170 -21.54 3.10 16.20
CA VAL A 170 -20.74 4.28 16.62
C VAL A 170 -19.69 4.78 15.64
N TYR A 171 -19.29 4.00 14.62
CA TYR A 171 -18.26 4.42 13.67
C TYR A 171 -18.90 5.04 12.42
N PRO A 172 -18.43 6.22 11.97
CA PRO A 172 -18.95 6.88 10.78
C PRO A 172 -18.32 6.31 9.51
N PHE A 173 -18.62 5.05 9.20
CA PHE A 173 -18.02 4.37 8.05
C PHE A 173 -18.40 5.02 6.71
N ILE A 174 -17.41 5.24 5.84
CA ILE A 174 -17.57 5.93 4.56
C ILE A 174 -18.46 5.16 3.57
N TRP A 175 -18.55 3.83 3.69
CA TRP A 175 -19.49 3.06 2.88
C TRP A 175 -20.95 3.48 3.14
N ASN A 176 -21.28 4.05 4.31
CA ASN A 176 -22.61 4.63 4.55
C ASN A 176 -22.84 5.88 3.69
N ASN A 177 -21.79 6.68 3.45
CA ASN A 177 -21.85 7.82 2.52
C ASN A 177 -22.06 7.33 1.08
N PHE A 178 -21.32 6.29 0.66
CA PHE A 178 -21.50 5.66 -0.65
C PHE A 178 -22.92 5.08 -0.80
N SER A 179 -23.41 4.31 0.17
CA SER A 179 -24.77 3.77 0.19
C SER A 179 -25.82 4.88 0.12
N SER A 180 -25.66 5.96 0.90
CA SER A 180 -26.55 7.14 0.86
C SER A 180 -26.51 7.86 -0.49
N ALA A 181 -25.38 7.79 -1.20
CA ALA A 181 -25.22 8.30 -2.56
C ALA A 181 -25.69 7.31 -3.64
N GLY A 182 -26.32 6.20 -3.25
CA GLY A 182 -26.92 5.22 -4.15
C GLY A 182 -25.96 4.17 -4.71
N TYR A 183 -24.78 4.01 -4.10
CA TYR A 183 -23.85 2.95 -4.46
C TYR A 183 -24.29 1.62 -3.85
N VAL A 184 -24.14 0.53 -4.61
CA VAL A 184 -24.14 -0.81 -4.05
C VAL A 184 -22.83 -1.01 -3.30
N THR A 185 -22.92 -1.44 -2.04
CA THR A 185 -21.77 -1.58 -1.14
C THR A 185 -21.47 -3.04 -0.83
N LEU A 186 -20.19 -3.41 -0.88
CA LEU A 186 -19.72 -4.72 -0.47
C LEU A 186 -18.52 -4.57 0.45
N TYR A 187 -18.55 -5.30 1.56
CA TYR A 187 -17.40 -5.50 2.43
C TYR A 187 -17.15 -6.99 2.60
N GLY A 188 -15.90 -7.42 2.40
CA GLY A 188 -15.52 -8.80 2.59
C GLY A 188 -14.09 -8.98 3.06
N GLU A 189 -13.89 -10.01 3.85
CA GLU A 189 -12.59 -10.46 4.36
C GLU A 189 -12.55 -11.97 4.32
N ASP A 190 -11.47 -12.55 3.82
CA ASP A 190 -11.37 -14.00 3.63
C ASP A 190 -11.06 -14.78 4.92
N ALA A 191 -10.53 -14.11 5.94
CA ALA A 191 -10.21 -14.72 7.22
C ALA A 191 -11.30 -14.43 8.27
N PHE A 192 -12.29 -15.34 8.39
CA PHE A 192 -13.35 -15.25 9.39
C PHE A 192 -12.79 -15.24 10.83
N ALA A 193 -11.78 -16.05 11.14
CA ALA A 193 -11.22 -16.21 12.49
C ALA A 193 -10.50 -14.95 13.02
N ILE A 194 -9.89 -14.17 12.13
CA ILE A 194 -9.05 -13.01 12.48
C ILE A 194 -9.51 -11.69 11.83
N GLY A 195 -10.78 -11.61 11.40
CA GLY A 195 -11.31 -10.44 10.70
C GLY A 195 -11.16 -9.12 11.46
N THR A 196 -10.95 -8.03 10.71
CA THR A 196 -10.52 -6.70 11.20
C THR A 196 -11.38 -6.18 12.34
N PHE A 197 -12.71 -6.24 12.18
CA PHE A 197 -13.67 -5.70 13.16
C PHE A 197 -14.23 -6.75 14.13
N THR A 198 -13.85 -8.02 14.01
CA THR A 198 -14.48 -9.12 14.77
C THR A 198 -13.48 -9.86 15.66
N TYR A 199 -12.18 -9.78 15.35
CA TYR A 199 -11.14 -10.42 16.14
C TYR A 199 -10.97 -9.78 17.53
N ARG A 200 -10.71 -8.45 17.61
CA ARG A 200 -10.59 -7.73 18.90
C ARG A 200 -11.75 -6.79 19.22
N LEU A 201 -12.45 -6.32 18.20
CA LEU A 201 -13.60 -5.44 18.34
C LEU A 201 -14.89 -6.28 18.46
N LYS A 202 -15.99 -5.64 18.89
CA LYS A 202 -17.28 -6.29 19.14
C LYS A 202 -17.96 -6.79 17.87
N GLY A 203 -17.44 -6.42 16.69
CA GLY A 203 -18.06 -6.68 15.41
C GLY A 203 -19.22 -5.73 15.14
N PHE A 204 -20.00 -6.13 14.17
CA PHE A 204 -21.20 -5.47 13.70
C PHE A 204 -22.42 -6.10 14.38
N ARG A 205 -23.37 -5.26 14.79
CA ARG A 205 -24.69 -5.73 15.21
C ARG A 205 -25.51 -6.08 13.98
N ASN A 206 -25.63 -5.13 13.07
CA ASN A 206 -26.36 -5.24 11.81
C ASN A 206 -25.39 -5.54 10.66
N GLN A 207 -25.91 -5.88 9.48
CA GLN A 207 -25.06 -6.04 8.32
C GLN A 207 -24.48 -4.67 7.90
N PRO A 208 -23.16 -4.52 7.70
CA PRO A 208 -22.53 -3.21 7.53
C PRO A 208 -22.69 -2.58 6.13
N THR A 209 -22.94 -3.43 5.13
CA THR A 209 -23.01 -3.07 3.71
C THR A 209 -24.15 -3.86 3.08
N ASP A 210 -24.55 -3.52 1.84
CA ASP A 210 -25.56 -4.28 1.11
C ASP A 210 -25.17 -5.76 1.03
N HIS A 211 -23.86 -6.01 0.90
CA HIS A 211 -23.31 -7.35 0.80
C HIS A 211 -22.14 -7.54 1.75
N TYR A 212 -22.20 -8.59 2.56
CA TYR A 212 -21.21 -8.89 3.58
C TYR A 212 -20.81 -10.36 3.52
N THR A 213 -19.57 -10.66 3.12
CA THR A 213 -19.13 -12.02 2.78
C THR A 213 -18.79 -12.89 3.99
N ARG A 214 -18.80 -12.34 5.20
CA ARG A 214 -18.44 -13.08 6.42
C ARG A 214 -19.20 -14.40 6.61
N PRO A 215 -20.52 -14.51 6.34
CA PRO A 215 -21.24 -15.76 6.50
C PRO A 215 -20.65 -16.90 5.68
N ILE A 216 -20.26 -16.65 4.42
CA ILE A 216 -19.74 -17.71 3.55
C ILE A 216 -18.30 -18.08 3.90
N PHE A 217 -17.46 -17.10 4.24
CA PHE A 217 -16.09 -17.38 4.68
C PHE A 217 -16.03 -18.20 5.98
N LYS A 218 -17.04 -18.08 6.85
CA LYS A 218 -17.19 -18.97 8.01
C LYS A 218 -17.39 -20.43 7.59
N GLU A 219 -18.23 -20.70 6.59
CA GLU A 219 -18.47 -22.06 6.10
C GLU A 219 -17.19 -22.62 5.43
N TYR A 220 -16.47 -21.76 4.70
CA TYR A 220 -15.21 -22.14 4.06
C TYR A 220 -14.10 -22.50 5.03
N GLU A 221 -13.82 -21.65 6.03
CA GLU A 221 -12.79 -21.93 7.04
C GLU A 221 -13.04 -23.26 7.76
N ASN A 222 -14.30 -23.59 8.03
CA ASN A 222 -14.67 -24.88 8.63
C ASN A 222 -14.48 -26.07 7.68
N SER A 223 -14.57 -25.84 6.36
CA SER A 223 -14.43 -26.88 5.33
C SER A 223 -12.99 -27.13 4.88
N GLY A 224 -12.06 -26.20 5.15
CA GLY A 224 -10.66 -26.27 4.73
C GLY A 224 -10.41 -25.89 3.26
N CYS A 225 -11.42 -25.40 2.53
CA CYS A 225 -11.27 -24.89 1.18
C CYS A 225 -11.00 -23.38 1.20
N ILE A 226 -9.83 -22.95 0.69
CA ILE A 226 -9.49 -21.55 0.49
C ILE A 226 -10.13 -21.11 -0.83
N LEU A 227 -11.20 -20.33 -0.76
CA LEU A 227 -11.80 -19.69 -1.94
C LEU A 227 -11.23 -18.29 -2.09
N PHE A 228 -10.70 -17.99 -3.27
CA PHE A 228 -10.60 -16.61 -3.74
C PHE A 228 -12.02 -16.19 -4.14
N VAL A 229 -12.69 -15.34 -3.35
CA VAL A 229 -14.03 -14.87 -3.71
C VAL A 229 -13.95 -14.17 -5.06
N GLU A 230 -14.65 -14.74 -6.04
CA GLU A 230 -14.68 -14.22 -7.38
C GLU A 230 -15.44 -12.90 -7.42
N VAL A 231 -14.68 -11.83 -7.22
CA VAL A 231 -15.15 -10.46 -7.42
C VAL A 231 -15.56 -10.23 -8.89
N SER A 232 -15.22 -11.15 -9.82
CA SER A 232 -15.67 -11.14 -11.23
C SER A 232 -17.19 -11.10 -11.41
N ARG A 233 -17.97 -11.46 -10.38
CA ARG A 233 -19.45 -11.33 -10.39
C ARG A 233 -19.93 -9.87 -10.24
N ILE A 234 -19.01 -8.90 -10.17
CA ILE A 234 -19.21 -7.45 -10.30
C ILE A 234 -19.98 -7.06 -11.56
N ASN A 235 -19.89 -7.83 -12.64
CA ASN A 235 -20.58 -7.55 -13.90
C ASN A 235 -22.09 -7.41 -13.78
N ARG A 236 -22.70 -7.95 -12.73
CA ARG A 236 -24.15 -7.81 -12.47
C ARG A 236 -24.58 -6.39 -12.08
N PHE A 237 -23.63 -5.50 -11.84
CA PHE A 237 -23.85 -4.09 -11.51
C PHE A 237 -23.30 -3.13 -12.56
N GLN A 238 -23.12 -3.54 -13.83
CA GLN A 238 -22.59 -2.63 -14.84
C GLN A 238 -23.40 -1.31 -14.93
N ASP A 239 -24.69 -1.36 -14.65
CA ASP A 239 -25.59 -0.18 -14.67
C ASP A 239 -25.67 0.59 -13.33
N LYS A 240 -24.95 0.16 -12.29
CA LYS A 240 -25.05 0.75 -10.94
C LYS A 240 -23.70 1.18 -10.38
N PRO A 241 -23.63 2.35 -9.70
CA PRO A 241 -22.43 2.74 -8.99
C PRO A 241 -22.14 1.75 -7.85
N ARG A 242 -20.88 1.42 -7.63
CA ARG A 242 -20.46 0.37 -6.69
C ARG A 242 -19.24 0.75 -5.86
N PHE A 243 -19.28 0.45 -4.57
CA PHE A 243 -18.16 0.56 -3.63
C PHE A 243 -17.89 -0.83 -3.06
N LEU A 244 -16.80 -1.45 -3.49
CA LEU A 244 -16.52 -2.84 -3.21
C LEU A 244 -15.17 -2.93 -2.52
N MET A 245 -15.14 -3.53 -1.34
CA MET A 245 -13.94 -3.67 -0.55
C MET A 245 -13.75 -5.12 -0.11
N MET A 246 -12.68 -5.73 -0.65
CA MET A 246 -12.23 -7.07 -0.30
C MET A 246 -10.85 -6.98 0.35
N HIS A 247 -10.63 -7.71 1.44
CA HIS A 247 -9.34 -7.84 2.08
C HIS A 247 -8.95 -9.31 2.25
N GLN A 248 -7.71 -9.63 1.90
CA GLN A 248 -7.16 -10.97 1.90
C GLN A 248 -6.09 -11.11 2.97
N SER A 249 -6.27 -12.05 3.88
CA SER A 249 -5.34 -12.32 4.98
C SER A 249 -4.91 -13.79 5.03
N LEU A 250 -5.71 -14.73 4.50
CA LEU A 250 -5.47 -16.17 4.64
C LEU A 250 -4.08 -16.63 4.15
N LEU A 251 -3.61 -16.05 3.05
CA LEU A 251 -2.36 -16.48 2.39
C LEU A 251 -1.15 -15.58 2.71
N SER A 252 -1.33 -14.46 3.41
CA SER A 252 -0.27 -13.46 3.60
C SER A 252 -0.02 -13.07 5.06
N HIS A 253 -0.96 -13.32 5.99
CA HIS A 253 -0.84 -12.89 7.39
C HIS A 253 0.36 -13.52 8.13
N ASP A 254 0.53 -14.84 8.03
CA ASP A 254 1.55 -15.59 8.81
C ASP A 254 2.84 -15.90 8.03
N ASP A 255 2.79 -15.98 6.70
CA ASP A 255 3.95 -16.30 5.86
C ASP A 255 4.02 -15.40 4.62
N ILE A 256 5.04 -14.53 4.60
CA ILE A 256 5.36 -13.63 3.50
C ILE A 256 5.54 -14.33 2.13
N ASN A 257 5.79 -15.64 2.11
CA ASN A 257 6.02 -16.41 0.88
C ASN A 257 4.74 -17.09 0.38
N LEU A 258 3.79 -17.39 1.25
CA LEU A 258 2.61 -18.17 0.88
C LEU A 258 1.73 -17.41 -0.11
N VAL A 259 1.70 -16.08 -0.04
CA VAL A 259 0.96 -15.21 -0.97
C VAL A 259 1.34 -15.43 -2.45
N GLU A 260 2.54 -15.92 -2.75
CA GLU A 260 2.97 -16.17 -4.14
C GLU A 260 2.04 -17.13 -4.88
N VAL A 261 1.30 -17.99 -4.15
CA VAL A 261 0.38 -18.96 -4.75
C VAL A 261 -0.82 -18.29 -5.43
N GLU A 262 -1.20 -17.07 -5.04
CA GLU A 262 -2.32 -16.32 -5.62
C GLU A 262 -1.90 -15.29 -6.67
N ASP A 263 -0.61 -15.04 -6.92
CA ASP A 263 -0.15 -14.02 -7.89
C ASP A 263 -0.73 -14.22 -9.30
N ALA A 264 -0.73 -15.46 -9.78
CA ALA A 264 -1.27 -15.77 -11.10
C ALA A 264 -2.79 -15.57 -11.18
N ASP A 265 -3.50 -15.95 -10.12
CA ASP A 265 -4.97 -15.89 -10.07
C ASP A 265 -5.44 -14.42 -9.93
N VAL A 266 -4.78 -13.62 -9.09
CA VAL A 266 -5.05 -12.17 -8.94
C VAL A 266 -4.72 -11.41 -10.23
N ALA A 267 -3.56 -11.68 -10.84
CA ALA A 267 -3.18 -11.05 -12.11
C ALA A 267 -4.19 -11.39 -13.22
N GLN A 268 -4.63 -12.66 -13.29
CA GLN A 268 -5.64 -13.08 -14.25
C GLN A 268 -6.97 -12.38 -14.00
N LEU A 269 -7.45 -12.32 -12.76
CA LEU A 269 -8.68 -11.62 -12.40
C LEU A 269 -8.64 -10.17 -12.88
N LEU A 270 -7.63 -9.39 -12.47
CA LEU A 270 -7.54 -7.97 -12.81
C LEU A 270 -7.46 -7.74 -14.32
N ASN A 271 -6.72 -8.60 -15.03
CA ASN A 271 -6.58 -8.50 -16.47
C ASN A 271 -7.89 -8.88 -17.19
N SER A 272 -8.60 -9.92 -16.73
CA SER A 272 -9.91 -10.30 -17.26
C SER A 272 -10.95 -9.20 -17.03
N MET A 273 -11.03 -8.65 -15.81
CA MET A 273 -11.91 -7.51 -15.52
C MET A 273 -11.59 -6.29 -16.38
N HIS A 274 -10.31 -6.04 -16.65
CA HIS A 274 -9.90 -4.96 -17.56
C HIS A 274 -10.33 -5.22 -19.00
N GLN A 275 -10.06 -6.42 -19.53
CA GLN A 275 -10.38 -6.78 -20.91
C GLN A 275 -11.88 -6.85 -21.20
N ASN A 276 -12.67 -7.21 -20.18
CA ASN A 276 -14.12 -7.27 -20.27
C ASN A 276 -14.81 -5.90 -20.06
N GLY A 277 -14.04 -4.82 -19.83
CA GLY A 277 -14.59 -3.47 -19.61
C GLY A 277 -15.17 -3.21 -18.22
N GLU A 278 -15.02 -4.14 -17.27
CA GLU A 278 -15.60 -4.04 -15.91
C GLU A 278 -14.94 -2.92 -15.09
N LEU A 279 -13.73 -2.54 -15.49
CA LEU A 279 -12.92 -1.49 -14.88
C LEU A 279 -13.01 -0.14 -15.61
N ASP A 280 -13.78 -0.02 -16.70
CA ASP A 280 -13.81 1.17 -17.56
C ASP A 280 -14.37 2.42 -16.89
N ASN A 281 -15.09 2.25 -15.77
CA ASN A 281 -15.57 3.33 -14.92
C ASN A 281 -15.22 3.08 -13.43
N THR A 282 -14.11 2.40 -13.17
CA THR A 282 -13.74 1.97 -11.80
C THR A 282 -12.39 2.52 -11.39
N MET A 283 -12.36 3.24 -10.27
CA MET A 283 -11.12 3.49 -9.52
C MET A 283 -10.73 2.20 -8.80
N VAL A 284 -9.62 1.60 -9.21
CA VAL A 284 -9.09 0.38 -8.62
C VAL A 284 -8.00 0.73 -7.63
N ILE A 285 -8.17 0.29 -6.39
CA ILE A 285 -7.18 0.44 -5.32
C ILE A 285 -6.68 -0.95 -4.95
N VAL A 286 -5.39 -1.20 -5.17
CA VAL A 286 -4.72 -2.40 -4.66
C VAL A 286 -3.73 -1.97 -3.59
N MET A 287 -3.93 -2.48 -2.37
CA MET A 287 -3.16 -2.07 -1.20
C MET A 287 -2.76 -3.24 -0.31
N ALA A 288 -1.79 -3.00 0.55
CA ALA A 288 -1.59 -3.76 1.76
C ALA A 288 -1.81 -2.87 2.99
N ASP A 289 -2.27 -3.45 4.08
CA ASP A 289 -2.57 -2.73 5.32
C ASP A 289 -1.31 -2.26 6.07
N HIS A 290 -0.29 -3.13 6.12
CA HIS A 290 1.05 -2.88 6.63
C HIS A 290 2.03 -3.90 6.01
N GLY A 291 3.32 -3.77 6.29
CA GLY A 291 4.30 -4.80 5.98
C GLY A 291 4.34 -5.92 7.02
N HIS A 292 5.21 -6.91 6.81
CA HIS A 292 5.21 -8.13 7.61
C HIS A 292 5.61 -7.88 9.08
N ARG A 293 4.75 -8.28 10.01
CA ARG A 293 4.94 -8.05 11.45
C ARG A 293 5.56 -9.24 12.19
N PHE A 294 5.47 -10.44 11.61
CA PHE A 294 5.78 -11.70 12.27
C PHE A 294 7.05 -12.35 11.73
N ALA A 295 8.23 -11.79 12.00
CA ALA A 295 9.48 -12.44 11.62
C ALA A 295 10.68 -11.83 12.36
N LYS A 296 11.79 -12.57 12.42
CA LYS A 296 13.13 -12.01 12.74
C LYS A 296 13.49 -10.82 11.85
N LEU A 297 12.87 -10.71 10.67
CA LEU A 297 13.06 -9.58 9.76
C LEU A 297 12.65 -8.24 10.42
N ARG A 298 11.53 -8.20 11.18
CA ARG A 298 11.06 -6.98 11.87
C ARG A 298 12.06 -6.46 12.91
N GLU A 299 12.93 -7.32 13.45
CA GLU A 299 13.99 -6.93 14.39
C GLU A 299 15.16 -6.19 13.69
N THR A 300 15.15 -6.10 12.37
CA THR A 300 16.16 -5.37 11.60
C THR A 300 15.68 -3.97 11.22
N HIS A 301 16.61 -3.03 11.05
CA HIS A 301 16.33 -1.69 10.53
C HIS A 301 15.48 -1.72 9.23
N GLN A 302 15.85 -2.58 8.28
CA GLN A 302 15.12 -2.73 7.02
C GLN A 302 13.70 -3.26 7.23
N GLY A 303 13.53 -4.26 8.11
CA GLY A 303 12.20 -4.79 8.43
C GLY A 303 11.29 -3.79 9.12
N GLN A 304 11.83 -2.94 10.01
CA GLN A 304 11.08 -1.85 10.63
C GLN A 304 10.56 -0.85 9.58
N LEU A 305 11.35 -0.55 8.54
CA LEU A 305 10.91 0.29 7.42
C LEU A 305 9.88 -0.43 6.54
N GLU A 306 10.14 -1.68 6.15
CA GLU A 306 9.23 -2.47 5.31
C GLU A 306 7.85 -2.66 5.97
N GLU A 307 7.80 -2.82 7.30
CA GLU A 307 6.56 -2.85 8.07
C GLU A 307 5.71 -1.58 7.88
N ARG A 308 6.36 -0.42 7.83
CA ARG A 308 5.71 0.89 7.82
C ARG A 308 5.35 1.42 6.44
N LEU A 309 5.88 0.78 5.41
CA LEU A 309 5.75 1.16 4.01
C LEU A 309 5.06 0.04 3.21
N PRO A 310 3.75 -0.18 3.39
CA PRO A 310 3.02 -1.17 2.62
C PRO A 310 2.88 -0.77 1.15
N PHE A 311 2.60 -1.76 0.31
CA PHE A 311 2.25 -1.49 -1.09
C PHE A 311 0.90 -0.76 -1.16
N PHE A 312 0.80 0.29 -1.98
CA PHE A 312 -0.45 0.97 -2.23
C PHE A 312 -0.46 1.52 -3.65
N SER A 313 -1.52 1.24 -4.41
CA SER A 313 -1.66 1.70 -5.80
C SER A 313 -3.09 2.13 -6.10
N ILE A 314 -3.22 3.13 -6.97
CA ILE A 314 -4.51 3.66 -7.43
C ILE A 314 -4.49 3.72 -8.95
N ALA A 315 -5.37 2.98 -9.62
CA ALA A 315 -5.63 3.12 -11.05
C ALA A 315 -6.93 3.89 -11.27
N LEU A 316 -6.88 4.87 -12.17
CA LEU A 316 -8.05 5.60 -12.64
C LEU A 316 -8.39 5.17 -14.07
N PRO A 317 -9.68 4.98 -14.39
CA PRO A 317 -10.07 4.51 -15.71
C PRO A 317 -9.69 5.55 -16.77
N LYS A 318 -9.33 5.05 -17.96
CA LYS A 318 -8.85 5.91 -19.06
C LYS A 318 -9.86 7.00 -19.43
N ALA A 319 -11.14 6.65 -19.56
CA ALA A 319 -12.19 7.59 -19.91
C ALA A 319 -12.28 8.75 -18.90
N PHE A 320 -12.20 8.46 -17.59
CA PHE A 320 -12.19 9.50 -16.56
C PHE A 320 -10.97 10.41 -16.67
N ARG A 321 -9.77 9.83 -16.86
CA ARG A 321 -8.51 10.58 -17.02
C ARG A 321 -8.50 11.50 -18.24
N GLU A 322 -9.39 11.29 -19.21
CA GLU A 322 -9.52 12.11 -20.42
C GLU A 322 -10.54 13.25 -20.28
N THR A 323 -11.37 13.25 -19.22
CA THR A 323 -12.22 14.39 -18.88
C THR A 323 -11.39 15.57 -18.35
N GLU A 324 -11.89 16.80 -18.49
CA GLU A 324 -11.17 17.99 -18.01
C GLU A 324 -10.89 17.93 -16.51
N HIS A 325 -11.85 17.42 -15.72
CA HIS A 325 -11.70 17.28 -14.28
C HIS A 325 -10.75 16.13 -13.91
N GLY A 326 -10.93 14.96 -14.53
CA GLY A 326 -10.12 13.79 -14.26
C GLY A 326 -8.65 13.92 -14.69
N LYS A 327 -8.35 14.70 -15.75
CA LYS A 327 -6.96 15.06 -16.12
C LYS A 327 -6.23 15.76 -14.96
N LEU A 328 -6.89 16.71 -14.30
CA LEU A 328 -6.32 17.46 -13.19
C LEU A 328 -6.14 16.57 -11.95
N MET A 329 -7.15 15.77 -11.60
CA MET A 329 -7.09 14.82 -10.47
C MET A 329 -5.98 13.79 -10.67
N TYR A 330 -5.86 13.21 -11.87
CA TYR A 330 -4.78 12.28 -12.21
C TYR A 330 -3.40 12.96 -12.19
N GLY A 331 -3.30 14.19 -12.67
CA GLY A 331 -2.08 14.99 -12.58
C GLY A 331 -1.66 15.32 -11.14
N ASN A 332 -2.62 15.49 -10.23
CA ASN A 332 -2.36 15.62 -8.79
C ASN A 332 -1.93 14.28 -8.18
N LEU A 333 -2.63 13.18 -8.48
CA LEU A 333 -2.26 11.84 -8.02
C LEU A 333 -0.81 11.50 -8.40
N GLN A 334 -0.42 11.77 -9.65
CA GLN A 334 0.96 11.57 -10.11
C GLN A 334 1.99 12.44 -9.39
N ARG A 335 1.64 13.70 -9.06
CA ARG A 335 2.51 14.59 -8.27
C ARG A 335 2.59 14.17 -6.80
N ASN A 336 1.54 13.54 -6.28
CA ASN A 336 1.42 13.15 -4.89
C ASN A 336 1.95 11.75 -4.58
N LYS A 337 2.24 10.94 -5.60
CA LYS A 337 2.73 9.56 -5.43
C LYS A 337 3.99 9.47 -4.56
N ASP A 338 4.86 10.48 -4.61
CA ASP A 338 6.10 10.58 -3.83
C ASP A 338 5.96 11.51 -2.60
N ARG A 339 4.74 11.91 -2.24
CA ARG A 339 4.45 12.71 -1.04
C ARG A 339 4.06 11.80 0.12
N LEU A 340 4.33 12.28 1.34
CA LEU A 340 3.86 11.62 2.56
C LEU A 340 2.34 11.56 2.53
N SER A 341 1.81 10.34 2.42
CA SER A 341 0.39 10.03 2.43
C SER A 341 0.10 8.92 3.44
N THR A 342 -1.14 8.85 3.90
CA THR A 342 -1.57 8.00 5.01
C THR A 342 -2.98 7.45 4.75
N PRO A 343 -3.42 6.45 5.52
CA PRO A 343 -4.82 6.02 5.57
C PRO A 343 -5.86 7.16 5.62
N PHE A 344 -5.59 8.25 6.35
CA PHE A 344 -6.49 9.42 6.44
C PHE A 344 -6.66 10.15 5.10
N ASP A 345 -5.62 10.17 4.29
CA ASP A 345 -5.61 10.82 2.97
C ASP A 345 -6.44 10.01 1.97
N ILE A 346 -6.46 8.69 2.11
CA ILE A 346 -7.32 7.81 1.31
C ILE A 346 -8.80 8.09 1.61
N HIS A 347 -9.17 8.29 2.87
CA HIS A 347 -10.53 8.72 3.22
C HIS A 347 -10.92 10.02 2.51
N ALA A 348 -10.07 11.05 2.58
CA ALA A 348 -10.32 12.31 1.89
C ALA A 348 -10.39 12.15 0.36
N THR A 349 -9.58 11.25 -0.20
CA THR A 349 -9.59 10.90 -1.63
C THR A 349 -10.92 10.25 -2.04
N LEU A 350 -11.46 9.34 -1.21
CA LEU A 350 -12.77 8.72 -1.43
C LEU A 350 -13.92 9.72 -1.30
N MET A 351 -13.82 10.69 -0.40
CA MET A 351 -14.81 11.77 -0.32
C MET A 351 -14.79 12.65 -1.59
N ASP A 352 -13.62 12.90 -2.18
CA ASP A 352 -13.51 13.61 -3.47
C ASP A 352 -14.07 12.77 -4.66
N VAL A 353 -14.20 11.43 -4.52
CA VAL A 353 -14.91 10.58 -5.50
C VAL A 353 -16.42 10.78 -5.42
N LEU A 354 -16.95 10.89 -4.19
CA LEU A 354 -18.37 11.15 -3.94
C LEU A 354 -18.77 12.59 -4.28
N HIS A 355 -17.86 13.54 -4.07
CA HIS A 355 -18.11 14.97 -4.26
C HIS A 355 -16.94 15.61 -4.99
N LEU A 356 -17.08 15.80 -6.31
CA LEU A 356 -15.99 16.35 -7.11
C LEU A 356 -15.55 17.74 -6.59
N PRO A 357 -14.28 17.93 -6.23
CA PRO A 357 -13.81 19.18 -5.64
C PRO A 357 -13.71 20.28 -6.71
N LYS A 358 -14.26 21.46 -6.44
CA LYS A 358 -14.21 22.59 -7.39
C LYS A 358 -12.79 23.13 -7.61
N ASP A 359 -11.93 23.02 -6.59
CA ASP A 359 -10.53 23.47 -6.63
C ASP A 359 -9.58 22.27 -6.62
N LEU A 360 -8.81 22.14 -7.71
CA LEU A 360 -7.81 21.11 -7.94
C LEU A 360 -6.39 21.65 -8.06
N THR A 361 -6.18 22.95 -7.90
CA THR A 361 -4.90 23.61 -8.19
C THR A 361 -4.25 24.19 -6.94
N THR A 362 -5.03 24.57 -5.93
CA THR A 362 -4.51 25.09 -4.67
C THR A 362 -3.90 23.97 -3.82
N ILE A 363 -2.71 24.24 -3.26
CA ILE A 363 -2.08 23.34 -2.29
C ILE A 363 -2.94 23.26 -1.03
N GLN A 364 -3.27 22.04 -0.60
CA GLN A 364 -4.13 21.82 0.57
C GLN A 364 -3.45 22.26 1.88
N ASP A 365 -4.24 22.72 2.84
CA ASP A 365 -3.75 23.18 4.15
C ASP A 365 -3.40 21.98 5.05
N ALA A 366 -2.12 21.79 5.33
CA ALA A 366 -1.62 20.74 6.23
C ALA A 366 -1.93 20.97 7.72
N LYS A 367 -2.74 21.97 8.08
CA LYS A 367 -3.39 22.05 9.41
C LYS A 367 -4.40 20.93 9.62
N THR A 368 -5.02 20.42 8.56
CA THR A 368 -5.86 19.23 8.62
C THR A 368 -5.03 18.00 8.29
N ARG A 369 -5.21 16.91 9.05
CA ARG A 369 -4.46 15.68 8.81
C ARG A 369 -4.87 14.94 7.54
N SER A 370 -6.12 15.05 7.09
CA SER A 370 -6.63 14.29 5.94
C SER A 370 -6.60 15.15 4.69
N LEU A 371 -5.69 14.85 3.75
CA LEU A 371 -5.50 15.57 2.50
C LEU A 371 -5.74 14.63 1.31
N SER A 372 -6.63 15.00 0.39
CA SER A 372 -6.94 14.14 -0.76
C SER A 372 -5.75 14.02 -1.72
N LEU A 373 -5.52 12.82 -2.25
CA LEU A 373 -4.50 12.56 -3.27
C LEU A 373 -4.85 13.18 -4.63
N PHE A 374 -6.11 13.56 -4.84
CA PHE A 374 -6.56 14.23 -6.07
C PHE A 374 -6.37 15.74 -6.07
N ARG A 375 -5.85 16.30 -4.97
CA ARG A 375 -5.50 17.72 -4.83
C ARG A 375 -4.03 17.85 -4.40
N PRO A 376 -3.32 18.95 -4.71
CA PRO A 376 -1.89 19.03 -4.40
C PRO A 376 -1.61 18.92 -2.89
N ILE A 377 -0.73 17.99 -2.49
CA ILE A 377 -0.26 17.83 -1.11
C ILE A 377 1.07 18.61 -0.94
N PRO A 378 1.26 19.37 0.16
CA PRO A 378 2.51 20.09 0.42
C PRO A 378 3.74 19.18 0.38
N ALA A 379 4.79 19.65 -0.30
CA ALA A 379 6.06 18.92 -0.41
C ALA A 379 6.75 18.68 0.94
N ALA A 380 6.61 19.65 1.85
CA ALA A 380 7.24 19.65 3.17
C ALA A 380 6.29 19.16 4.28
N ARG A 381 5.25 18.39 3.95
CA ARG A 381 4.33 17.82 4.95
C ARG A 381 5.10 16.90 5.90
N THR A 382 4.93 17.12 7.19
CA THR A 382 5.58 16.34 8.25
C THR A 382 4.68 15.20 8.76
N CYS A 383 5.27 14.18 9.39
CA CYS A 383 4.51 13.11 10.07
C CYS A 383 3.52 13.64 11.11
N ALA A 384 3.89 14.66 11.88
CA ALA A 384 2.99 15.28 12.86
C ALA A 384 1.76 15.90 12.19
N GLN A 385 1.94 16.61 11.07
CA GLN A 385 0.82 17.14 10.27
C GLN A 385 -0.02 16.03 9.64
N ALA A 386 0.58 14.89 9.32
CA ALA A 386 -0.11 13.72 8.78
C ALA A 386 -0.79 12.85 9.85
N GLY A 387 -0.66 13.17 11.14
CA GLY A 387 -1.21 12.36 12.24
C GLY A 387 -0.46 11.04 12.45
N VAL A 388 0.80 10.95 12.04
CA VAL A 388 1.66 9.76 12.21
C VAL A 388 2.49 9.93 13.48
N GLU A 389 2.37 9.00 14.41
CA GLU A 389 3.21 9.00 15.60
C GLU A 389 4.70 8.82 15.27
N PRO A 390 5.63 9.34 16.10
CA PRO A 390 7.06 9.29 15.80
C PRO A 390 7.58 7.88 15.50
N HIS A 391 7.13 6.87 16.22
CA HIS A 391 7.58 5.49 16.05
C HIS A 391 7.01 4.78 14.80
N TRP A 392 5.97 5.35 14.16
CA TRP A 392 5.44 4.93 12.86
C TRP A 392 5.99 5.74 11.69
N CYS A 393 6.60 6.89 11.96
CA CYS A 393 7.10 7.81 10.95
C CYS A 393 8.38 7.30 10.28
N THR A 394 8.34 7.05 8.97
CA THR A 394 9.52 6.60 8.20
C THR A 394 10.37 7.73 7.66
N CYS A 395 9.97 8.99 7.86
CA CYS A 395 10.80 10.13 7.48
C CYS A 395 12.16 10.05 8.19
N LEU A 396 13.23 10.19 7.40
CA LEU A 396 14.59 10.19 7.90
C LEU A 396 14.94 11.57 8.48
N ASN A 397 15.80 11.57 9.49
CA ASN A 397 16.29 12.76 10.15
C ASN A 397 17.79 12.93 9.91
N TRP A 398 18.19 14.16 9.57
CA TRP A 398 19.59 14.53 9.56
C TRP A 398 20.11 14.61 10.99
N GLN A 399 21.21 13.90 11.23
CA GLN A 399 21.98 13.97 12.46
C GLN A 399 23.39 14.44 12.13
N ASP A 400 23.94 15.29 12.99
CA ASP A 400 25.34 15.69 12.90
C ASP A 400 26.24 14.48 13.19
N ALA A 401 27.17 14.18 12.29
CA ALA A 401 28.08 13.05 12.36
C ALA A 401 29.45 13.41 12.96
N LEU A 402 29.60 14.62 13.51
CA LEU A 402 30.82 15.11 14.17
C LEU A 402 30.66 15.22 15.69
N ILE A 403 29.49 14.89 16.26
CA ILE A 403 29.22 15.04 17.69
C ILE A 403 29.87 13.92 18.52
N THR A 404 29.75 12.66 18.10
CA THR A 404 30.27 11.52 18.87
C THR A 404 31.64 11.10 18.34
N PRO A 405 32.58 10.67 19.21
CA PRO A 405 33.91 10.23 18.75
C PRO A 405 33.86 9.09 17.71
N SER A 406 32.88 8.19 17.84
CA SER A 406 32.69 7.09 16.89
C SER A 406 32.16 7.55 15.54
N ASP A 407 31.20 8.47 15.52
CA ASP A 407 30.67 9.01 14.27
C ASP A 407 31.71 9.88 13.57
N GLN A 408 32.44 10.70 14.34
CA GLN A 408 33.51 11.54 13.80
C GLN A 408 34.61 10.69 13.14
N ALA A 409 35.08 9.64 13.83
CA ALA A 409 36.11 8.75 13.27
C ALA A 409 35.65 8.08 11.96
N LEU A 410 34.39 7.67 11.88
CA LEU A 410 33.83 7.11 10.66
C LEU A 410 33.67 8.17 9.56
N ALA A 411 33.20 9.37 9.88
CA ALA A 411 33.06 10.47 8.93
C ALA A 411 34.42 10.87 8.33
N GLU A 412 35.48 10.88 9.13
CA GLU A 412 36.87 11.09 8.68
C GLU A 412 37.33 9.97 7.73
N GLN A 413 37.04 8.71 8.05
CA GLN A 413 37.34 7.57 7.15
C GLN A 413 36.60 7.66 5.82
N LEU A 414 35.33 8.06 5.84
CA LEU A 414 34.52 8.24 4.64
C LEU A 414 35.03 9.39 3.78
N ALA A 415 35.48 10.49 4.39
CA ALA A 415 36.10 11.61 3.69
C ALA A 415 37.41 11.19 2.99
N LEU A 416 38.26 10.42 3.68
CA LEU A 416 39.47 9.85 3.07
C LEU A 416 39.12 8.92 1.90
N GLY A 417 38.17 8.01 2.09
CA GLY A 417 37.69 7.10 1.04
C GLY A 417 37.10 7.83 -0.17
N ALA A 418 36.43 8.96 0.05
CA ALA A 418 35.91 9.80 -1.03
C ALA A 418 37.04 10.45 -1.85
N VAL A 419 38.08 10.97 -1.18
CA VAL A 419 39.27 11.51 -1.86
C VAL A 419 40.01 10.41 -2.64
N GLU A 420 40.13 9.21 -2.08
CA GLU A 420 40.68 8.06 -2.81
C GLU A 420 39.85 7.69 -4.04
N ALA A 421 38.51 7.75 -3.95
CA ALA A 421 37.63 7.49 -5.07
C ALA A 421 37.82 8.53 -6.19
N ILE A 422 37.99 9.81 -5.84
CA ILE A 422 38.32 10.88 -6.78
C ILE A 422 39.68 10.61 -7.45
N ASN A 423 40.72 10.30 -6.66
CA ASN A 423 42.04 9.99 -7.18
C ASN A 423 42.05 8.77 -8.11
N ARG A 424 41.23 7.75 -7.84
CA ARG A 424 41.07 6.61 -8.75
C ARG A 424 40.56 7.03 -10.14
N GLN A 425 39.69 8.05 -10.23
CA GLN A 425 39.26 8.60 -11.52
C GLN A 425 40.36 9.41 -12.22
N LEU A 426 41.16 10.14 -11.44
CA LEU A 426 42.27 10.93 -11.97
C LEU A 426 43.49 10.10 -12.37
N LYS A 427 43.53 8.81 -12.03
CA LYS A 427 44.69 7.91 -12.22
C LYS A 427 45.32 7.99 -13.61
N ASN A 428 44.52 8.03 -14.67
CA ASN A 428 45.02 8.05 -16.05
C ASN A 428 45.48 9.44 -16.51
N VAL A 429 45.18 10.49 -15.74
CA VAL A 429 45.52 11.89 -16.03
C VAL A 429 46.43 12.50 -14.97
N PHE A 430 47.04 11.70 -14.08
CA PHE A 430 48.01 12.19 -13.09
C PHE A 430 49.27 12.81 -13.70
N HIS A 431 49.54 12.59 -14.99
CA HIS A 431 50.58 13.31 -15.71
C HIS A 431 50.20 14.78 -15.99
N LEU A 432 48.92 15.14 -15.85
CA LEU A 432 48.39 16.50 -15.98
C LEU A 432 47.98 17.07 -14.62
N CYS A 433 47.23 16.28 -13.84
CA CYS A 433 46.63 16.66 -12.57
C CYS A 433 47.45 16.14 -11.39
N ALA A 434 47.60 16.97 -10.35
CA ALA A 434 48.16 16.55 -9.08
C ALA A 434 47.23 15.57 -8.34
N GLU A 435 47.84 14.66 -7.57
CA GLU A 435 47.11 13.79 -6.66
C GLU A 435 46.54 14.62 -5.49
N LEU A 436 45.26 14.42 -5.18
CA LEU A 436 44.59 15.15 -4.11
C LEU A 436 44.79 14.44 -2.77
N SER A 437 44.82 15.21 -1.68
CA SER A 437 44.75 14.72 -0.31
C SER A 437 43.71 15.49 0.48
N LEU A 438 43.12 14.85 1.50
CA LEU A 438 42.20 15.50 2.42
C LEU A 438 42.96 16.55 3.23
N GLU A 439 42.50 17.81 3.22
CA GLU A 439 43.00 18.89 4.06
C GLU A 439 42.15 19.02 5.33
N GLU A 440 40.83 19.04 5.18
CA GLU A 440 39.89 19.24 6.29
C GLU A 440 38.54 18.58 5.99
N LEU A 441 37.94 17.95 7.00
CA LEU A 441 36.51 17.62 6.99
C LEU A 441 35.75 18.79 7.64
N ILE A 442 34.99 19.55 6.83
CA ILE A 442 34.32 20.78 7.24
C ILE A 442 32.98 20.47 7.91
N GLU A 443 32.21 19.56 7.35
CA GLU A 443 30.87 19.19 7.83
C GLU A 443 30.61 17.72 7.51
N ALA A 444 29.93 17.02 8.41
CA ALA A 444 29.42 15.69 8.13
C ALA A 444 28.05 15.51 8.79
N LYS A 445 27.07 15.04 8.02
CA LYS A 445 25.74 14.69 8.50
C LYS A 445 25.38 13.29 8.02
N LYS A 446 24.65 12.54 8.83
CA LYS A 446 24.06 11.25 8.47
C LYS A 446 22.54 11.33 8.48
N LEU A 447 21.92 10.77 7.45
CA LEU A 447 20.48 10.66 7.30
C LEU A 447 20.07 9.26 7.76
N VAL A 448 19.35 9.19 8.88
CA VAL A 448 18.97 7.94 9.56
C VAL A 448 17.50 8.00 10.01
N PRO A 449 16.83 6.86 10.25
CA PRO A 449 15.49 6.88 10.82
C PRO A 449 15.46 7.58 12.17
N ASN A 450 14.28 8.06 12.55
CA ASN A 450 14.10 8.59 13.89
C ASN A 450 14.29 7.50 14.95
N GLU A 451 14.71 7.93 16.15
CA GLU A 451 15.04 7.03 17.26
C GLU A 451 13.84 6.18 17.70
N GLY A 452 12.61 6.67 17.57
CA GLY A 452 11.39 5.94 17.88
C GLY A 452 11.21 4.70 17.01
N VAL A 453 11.53 4.77 15.71
CA VAL A 453 11.50 3.60 14.80
C VAL A 453 12.54 2.57 15.23
N LEU A 454 13.80 3.01 15.44
CA LEU A 454 14.88 2.09 15.81
C LEU A 454 14.65 1.42 17.17
N LYS A 455 14.10 2.16 18.14
CA LYS A 455 13.77 1.62 19.47
C LYS A 455 12.50 0.80 19.51
N TYR A 456 11.63 0.90 18.52
CA TYR A 456 10.39 0.14 18.49
C TYR A 456 10.68 -1.36 18.34
N LYS A 457 10.20 -2.15 19.31
CA LYS A 457 10.35 -3.59 19.37
C LYS A 457 9.05 -4.32 19.06
N ASN A 458 7.96 -3.91 19.71
CA ASN A 458 6.62 -4.48 19.55
C ASN A 458 5.60 -3.54 20.22
N VAL A 459 4.36 -3.98 20.40
CA VAL A 459 3.35 -3.34 21.26
C VAL A 459 3.45 -3.86 22.70
N LYS A 460 3.25 -2.98 23.70
CA LYS A 460 3.25 -3.33 25.13
C LYS A 460 1.89 -3.79 25.63
N ASP A 461 0.83 -3.26 25.04
CA ASP A 461 -0.54 -3.51 25.45
C ASP A 461 -1.24 -4.47 24.49
N LYS A 462 -2.37 -5.01 24.93
CA LYS A 462 -3.14 -6.00 24.16
C LYS A 462 -3.86 -5.43 22.94
N ASP A 463 -4.01 -4.11 22.82
CA ASP A 463 -4.71 -3.48 21.69
C ASP A 463 -3.77 -2.90 20.62
N GLY A 464 -2.49 -2.77 20.94
CA GLY A 464 -1.49 -2.28 20.00
C GLY A 464 -1.37 -0.76 19.93
N PHE A 465 -1.77 -0.03 20.99
CA PHE A 465 -1.69 1.44 21.04
C PHE A 465 -0.42 1.94 21.71
N VAL A 466 0.13 1.16 22.65
CA VAL A 466 1.29 1.57 23.45
C VAL A 466 2.54 0.91 22.87
N PRO A 467 3.48 1.69 22.30
CA PRO A 467 4.69 1.12 21.74
C PRO A 467 5.67 0.61 22.81
N ASP A 468 6.31 -0.51 22.52
CA ASP A 468 7.50 -0.98 23.23
C ASP A 468 8.76 -0.38 22.62
N LEU A 469 9.20 0.74 23.19
CA LEU A 469 10.43 1.43 22.80
C LEU A 469 11.68 0.92 23.56
N SER A 470 11.66 -0.32 24.08
CA SER A 470 12.82 -0.92 24.74
C SER A 470 13.79 -1.60 23.76
N GLY A 471 13.56 -1.50 22.45
CA GLY A 471 14.43 -2.04 21.41
C GLY A 471 15.77 -1.31 21.35
N ASN A 472 16.75 -1.98 20.77
CA ASN A 472 18.13 -1.50 20.66
C ASN A 472 18.69 -1.60 19.22
N THR A 473 17.80 -1.72 18.22
CA THR A 473 18.17 -1.79 16.80
C THR A 473 19.02 -0.59 16.42
N GLN A 474 20.14 -0.85 15.74
CA GLN A 474 21.01 0.19 15.21
C GLN A 474 20.74 0.35 13.71
N ALA A 475 21.00 1.55 13.19
CA ALA A 475 20.94 1.79 11.75
C ALA A 475 21.90 0.82 11.03
N ALA A 476 21.37 -0.01 10.13
CA ALA A 476 22.17 -0.96 9.36
C ALA A 476 22.92 -0.30 8.19
N PHE A 477 22.44 0.86 7.75
CA PHE A 477 23.04 1.71 6.73
C PHE A 477 22.66 3.18 6.97
N ALA A 478 23.37 4.12 6.34
CA ALA A 478 23.03 5.53 6.34
C ALA A 478 23.52 6.22 5.07
N HIS A 479 22.81 7.27 4.65
CA HIS A 479 23.35 8.24 3.69
C HIS A 479 24.10 9.32 4.45
N TYR A 480 25.33 9.62 4.02
CA TYR A 480 26.10 10.73 4.56
C TYR A 480 26.13 11.87 3.55
N GLN A 481 26.02 13.09 4.04
CA GLN A 481 26.41 14.31 3.34
C GLN A 481 27.67 14.83 4.02
N ILE A 482 28.80 14.80 3.32
CA ILE A 482 30.08 15.30 3.82
C ILE A 482 30.53 16.49 2.99
N LYS A 483 31.06 17.49 3.68
CA LYS A 483 31.71 18.64 3.08
C LYS A 483 33.18 18.61 3.48
N LEU A 484 34.06 18.52 2.50
CA LEU A 484 35.50 18.40 2.75
C LEU A 484 36.29 19.40 1.92
N ARG A 485 37.51 19.71 2.36
CA ARG A 485 38.50 20.47 1.60
C ARG A 485 39.66 19.56 1.22
N THR A 486 40.13 19.66 -0.01
CA THR A 486 41.34 18.96 -0.48
C THR A 486 42.50 19.91 -0.72
N ARG A 487 43.71 19.34 -0.74
CA ARG A 487 44.92 19.99 -1.24
C ARG A 487 45.63 19.09 -2.28
N PRO A 488 46.29 19.65 -3.29
CA PRO A 488 46.37 21.09 -3.61
C PRO A 488 45.04 21.66 -4.14
N GLY A 489 44.98 22.98 -4.36
CA GLY A 489 43.80 23.69 -4.93
C GLY A 489 42.77 24.20 -3.92
N LYS A 490 42.77 23.72 -2.66
CA LYS A 490 41.79 24.12 -1.63
C LYS A 490 40.33 23.95 -2.10
N ALA A 491 40.10 22.95 -2.95
CA ALA A 491 38.79 22.63 -3.48
C ALA A 491 37.88 22.17 -2.33
N ILE A 492 36.66 22.70 -2.28
CA ILE A 492 35.62 22.26 -1.37
C ILE A 492 34.71 21.33 -2.16
N TYR A 493 34.46 20.13 -1.64
CA TYR A 493 33.53 19.18 -2.21
C TYR A 493 32.38 18.96 -1.24
N GLU A 494 31.15 18.91 -1.77
CA GLU A 494 29.98 18.40 -1.07
C GLU A 494 29.58 17.08 -1.71
N ILE A 495 29.59 16.02 -0.91
CA ILE A 495 29.53 14.64 -1.37
C ILE A 495 28.40 13.95 -0.64
N THR A 496 27.50 13.32 -1.40
CA THR A 496 26.53 12.35 -0.85
C THR A 496 27.05 10.94 -1.09
N LEU A 497 27.08 10.12 -0.05
CA LEU A 497 27.49 8.72 -0.14
C LEU A 497 26.55 7.83 0.68
N PHE A 498 26.47 6.56 0.31
CA PHE A 498 25.78 5.53 1.05
C PHE A 498 26.82 4.66 1.77
N TYR A 499 26.57 4.34 3.04
CA TYR A 499 27.43 3.47 3.82
C TYR A 499 26.63 2.32 4.44
N ASP A 500 27.06 1.09 4.19
CA ASP A 500 26.54 -0.12 4.82
C ASP A 500 27.40 -0.46 6.05
N PHE A 501 26.83 -0.36 7.25
CA PHE A 501 27.58 -0.61 8.49
C PHE A 501 27.92 -2.09 8.70
N LYS A 502 27.18 -3.02 8.07
CA LYS A 502 27.43 -4.47 8.18
C LYS A 502 28.56 -4.91 7.26
N LEU A 503 28.49 -4.52 5.99
CA LEU A 503 29.52 -4.84 4.99
C LEU A 503 30.76 -3.95 5.15
N LYS A 504 30.62 -2.81 5.83
CA LYS A 504 31.63 -1.74 5.92
C LYS A 504 32.00 -1.21 4.54
N GLU A 505 31.01 -1.16 3.65
CA GLU A 505 31.17 -0.75 2.26
C GLU A 505 30.60 0.65 2.06
N MET A 506 31.35 1.46 1.32
CA MET A 506 30.96 2.82 0.92
C MET A 506 30.65 2.83 -0.58
N HIS A 507 29.50 3.39 -0.93
CA HIS A 507 29.08 3.63 -2.30
C HIS A 507 28.97 5.13 -2.54
N ILE A 508 29.68 5.63 -3.55
CA ILE A 508 29.75 7.05 -3.90
C ILE A 508 29.40 7.21 -5.37
N ASP A 509 28.48 8.13 -5.67
CA ASP A 509 28.22 8.58 -7.04
C ASP A 509 29.06 9.83 -7.31
N LEU A 510 30.16 9.64 -8.04
CA LEU A 510 31.08 10.72 -8.40
C LEU A 510 30.42 11.75 -9.34
N GLY A 511 29.36 11.38 -10.06
CA GLY A 511 28.56 12.28 -10.90
C GLY A 511 27.72 13.28 -10.11
N ALA A 512 27.41 12.96 -8.85
CA ALA A 512 26.59 13.76 -7.96
C ALA A 512 27.42 14.67 -7.03
N ILE A 513 28.76 14.62 -7.09
CA ILE A 513 29.62 15.48 -6.27
C ILE A 513 29.49 16.93 -6.73
N SER A 514 29.21 17.81 -5.77
CA SER A 514 29.24 19.25 -5.99
C SER A 514 30.59 19.82 -5.59
N HIS A 515 31.08 20.81 -6.33
CA HIS A 515 32.27 21.58 -5.99
C HIS A 515 31.86 23.05 -5.76
N PRO A 516 31.49 23.44 -4.53
CA PRO A 516 30.79 24.70 -4.28
C PRO A 516 31.64 25.97 -4.47
N ASN A 517 32.97 25.89 -4.33
CA ASN A 517 33.86 27.03 -4.59
C ASN A 517 34.32 27.05 -6.06
N LYS A 518 34.73 28.22 -6.55
CA LYS A 518 35.16 28.37 -7.95
C LYS A 518 36.51 27.65 -8.18
N PHE A 519 36.58 26.74 -9.16
CA PHE A 519 37.83 26.06 -9.57
C PHE A 519 38.88 26.98 -10.18
N GLY A 520 38.48 28.16 -10.68
CA GLY A 520 39.39 29.11 -11.30
C GLY A 520 40.10 28.53 -12.53
N ASP A 521 41.42 28.63 -12.54
CA ASP A 521 42.30 28.15 -13.62
C ASP A 521 43.01 26.84 -13.24
N ASP A 522 42.63 26.23 -12.11
CA ASP A 522 43.24 25.01 -11.58
C ASP A 522 43.16 23.83 -12.58
N PRO A 523 42.05 23.59 -13.31
CA PRO A 523 41.96 22.46 -14.23
C PRO A 523 42.27 22.82 -15.71
N HIS A 524 42.94 23.92 -16.01
CA HIS A 524 43.10 24.42 -17.40
C HIS A 524 43.75 23.40 -18.37
N CYS A 525 44.59 22.49 -17.87
CA CYS A 525 45.21 21.42 -18.66
C CYS A 525 44.23 20.35 -19.15
N ILE A 526 43.03 20.25 -18.56
CA ILE A 526 42.04 19.21 -18.89
C ILE A 526 40.63 19.75 -19.18
N ILE A 527 40.32 21.00 -18.84
CA ILE A 527 38.95 21.54 -18.91
C ILE A 527 38.32 21.44 -20.30
N ASP A 528 39.10 21.67 -21.37
CA ASP A 528 38.63 21.56 -22.76
C ASP A 528 38.61 20.12 -23.29
N ARG A 529 39.17 19.16 -22.55
CA ARG A 529 39.30 17.75 -22.96
C ARG A 529 38.30 16.85 -22.24
N ASN A 530 38.12 17.09 -20.94
CA ASN A 530 37.23 16.30 -20.11
C ASN A 530 36.72 17.17 -18.95
N TYR A 531 35.58 17.81 -19.17
CA TYR A 531 34.93 18.68 -18.20
C TYR A 531 34.58 17.95 -16.89
N PHE A 532 34.22 16.67 -16.95
CA PHE A 532 33.93 15.88 -15.75
C PHE A 532 35.15 15.77 -14.84
N LEU A 533 36.30 15.38 -15.38
CA LEU A 533 37.56 15.30 -14.61
C LEU A 533 38.10 16.67 -14.22
N ALA A 534 37.77 17.73 -14.95
CA ALA A 534 38.13 19.10 -14.61
C ALA A 534 37.61 19.52 -13.23
N THR A 535 36.48 18.97 -12.80
CA THR A 535 35.91 19.16 -11.45
C THR A 535 36.88 18.76 -10.33
N PHE A 536 37.80 17.84 -10.62
CA PHE A 536 38.71 17.26 -9.63
C PHE A 536 40.18 17.59 -9.89
N CYS A 537 40.51 18.14 -11.06
CA CYS A 537 41.89 18.31 -11.49
C CYS A 537 42.49 19.63 -10.98
N VAL A 538 43.66 19.54 -10.35
CA VAL A 538 44.56 20.68 -10.14
C VAL A 538 45.81 20.43 -10.98
N CYS A 539 46.01 21.19 -12.04
CA CYS A 539 47.14 21.01 -12.95
C CYS A 539 48.46 21.26 -12.22
N HIS A 540 49.50 20.48 -12.54
CA HIS A 540 50.79 20.51 -11.83
C HIS A 540 51.44 21.89 -11.76
N ASP A 541 51.29 22.70 -12.79
CA ASP A 541 51.80 24.08 -12.87
C ASP A 541 50.99 25.09 -12.04
N ARG A 542 49.86 24.67 -11.47
CA ARG A 542 49.03 25.44 -10.52
C ARG A 542 49.19 24.98 -9.06
N VAL A 543 50.00 23.96 -8.79
CA VAL A 543 50.28 23.51 -7.43
C VAL A 543 51.20 24.52 -6.74
N ILE A 544 50.65 25.27 -5.79
CA ILE A 544 51.42 26.17 -4.92
C ILE A 544 51.77 25.41 -3.64
N PHE A 545 53.07 25.21 -3.42
CA PHE A 545 53.63 24.52 -2.25
C PHE A 545 53.60 25.38 -0.98
#